data_AF-A0A6B3G747-F1
#
_entry.id   AF-A0A6B3G747-F1
#
_cell.length_a   1.000
_cell.length_b   1.000
_cell.length_c   1.000
_cell.angle_alpha   90.00
_cell.angle_beta   90.00
_cell.angle_gamma   90.00
#
_symmetry.space_group_name_H-M   'P 1'
#
loop_
_entity.id
_entity.type
_entity.pdbx_description
1 polymer ?
#
loop_
_entity_poly.entity_id
_entity_poly.type
_entity_poly.pdbx_seq_one_letter_code
_entity_poly.pdbx_strand_id
1 'polypeptide(L)'
;EIRLNGKPLAITMRTPGDDFALAAGFLVSEGVISEGGEVQSIVYCAGATADGVNTYNVVDVKLAPGVQVPDITLERNVYTTSSCGLCGKASLDAV
;
A
#
# COMPACT_ATOMS: atom_id res chain seq x y z
N GLU A 1 -5.18 -3.00 0.89
CA GLU A 1 -4.76 -1.70 0.33
C GLU A 1 -3.61 -1.16 1.16
N ILE A 2 -2.56 -0.70 0.50
CA ILE A 2 -1.41 -0.03 1.11
C ILE A 2 -1.51 1.45 0.73
N ARG A 3 -1.45 2.33 1.73
CA ARG A 3 -1.39 3.78 1.56
C ARG A 3 -0.04 4.30 2.02
N LEU A 4 0.42 5.37 1.38
CA LEU A 4 1.61 6.11 1.75
C LEU A 4 1.23 7.55 2.05
N ASN A 5 1.39 7.97 3.30
CA ASN A 5 0.99 9.30 3.79
C ASN A 5 -0.47 9.64 3.42
N GLY A 6 -1.39 8.69 3.57
CA GLY A 6 -2.81 8.84 3.26
C GLY A 6 -3.18 8.68 1.78
N LYS A 7 -2.21 8.53 0.86
CA LYS A 7 -2.47 8.35 -0.58
C LYS A 7 -2.45 6.86 -0.96
N PRO A 8 -3.40 6.36 -1.77
CA PRO A 8 -3.48 4.94 -2.14
C PRO A 8 -2.33 4.52 -3.05
N LEU A 9 -1.43 3.66 -2.57
CA LEU A 9 -0.23 3.24 -3.31
C LEU A 9 -0.44 1.95 -4.10
N ALA A 10 -1.03 0.93 -3.47
CA ALA A 10 -1.19 -0.38 -4.07
C ALA A 10 -2.38 -1.16 -3.50
N ILE A 11 -2.96 -2.01 -4.33
CA ILE A 11 -3.97 -2.99 -3.92
C ILE A 11 -3.41 -4.38 -4.20
N THR A 12 -3.34 -5.19 -3.16
CA THR A 12 -2.78 -6.54 -3.23
C THR A 12 -3.80 -7.55 -2.73
N MET A 13 -3.87 -8.68 -3.43
CA MET A 13 -4.56 -9.87 -2.95
C MET A 13 -3.63 -10.57 -1.96
N ARG A 14 -4.02 -10.61 -0.69
CA ARG A 14 -3.19 -11.11 0.40
C ARG A 14 -3.93 -12.11 1.27
N THR A 15 -3.18 -13.00 1.89
CA THR A 15 -3.67 -13.76 3.05
C THR A 15 -3.66 -12.83 4.26
N PRO A 16 -4.77 -12.68 5.00
CA PRO A 16 -4.82 -11.82 6.18
C PRO A 16 -3.80 -12.23 7.25
N GLY A 17 -3.20 -11.24 7.93
CA GLY A 17 -2.41 -11.48 9.16
C GLY A 17 -1.10 -10.69 9.23
N ASP A 18 -0.36 -10.62 8.12
CA ASP A 18 1.01 -10.06 8.07
C ASP A 18 1.09 -8.73 7.30
N ASP A 19 0.07 -7.91 7.42
CA ASP A 19 -0.14 -6.77 6.52
C ASP A 19 0.89 -5.65 6.71
N PHE A 20 1.46 -5.53 7.92
CA PHE A 20 2.51 -4.57 8.21
C PHE A 20 3.85 -4.99 7.59
N ALA A 21 4.19 -6.28 7.71
CA ALA A 21 5.38 -6.84 7.07
C ALA A 21 5.24 -6.78 5.54
N LEU A 22 4.04 -7.06 5.01
CA LEU A 22 3.73 -6.93 3.59
C LEU A 22 3.90 -5.48 3.11
N ALA A 23 3.35 -4.50 3.82
CA ALA A 23 3.47 -3.08 3.45
C ALA A 23 4.93 -2.62 3.48
N ALA A 24 5.69 -2.95 4.52
CA ALA A 24 7.10 -2.62 4.62
C ALA A 24 7.92 -3.28 3.49
N GLY A 25 7.74 -4.58 3.26
CA GLY A 25 8.43 -5.32 2.21
C GLY A 25 8.09 -4.81 0.81
N PHE A 26 6.84 -4.42 0.57
CA PHE A 26 6.42 -3.78 -0.68
C PHE A 26 7.17 -2.46 -0.92
N LEU A 27 7.27 -1.59 0.09
CA LEU A 27 7.99 -0.32 -0.04
C LEU A 27 9.49 -0.51 -0.27
N VAL A 28 10.11 -1.53 0.33
CA VAL A 28 11.50 -1.91 0.04
C VAL A 28 11.65 -2.39 -1.40
N SER A 29 10.72 -3.23 -1.87
CA SER A 29 10.78 -3.82 -3.22
C SER A 29 10.60 -2.78 -4.33
N GLU A 30 9.76 -1.76 -4.08
CA GLU A 30 9.56 -0.63 -4.99
C GLU A 30 10.64 0.46 -4.85
N GLY A 31 11.62 0.28 -3.94
CA GLY A 31 12.70 1.24 -3.71
C GLY A 31 12.27 2.55 -3.04
N VAL A 32 11.12 2.55 -2.35
CA VAL A 32 10.61 3.71 -1.61
C VAL A 32 11.35 3.91 -0.29
N ILE A 33 11.75 2.81 0.35
CA ILE A 33 12.58 2.80 1.56
C ILE A 33 13.71 1.79 1.39
N SER A 34 14.83 2.05 2.02
CA SER A 34 16.01 1.19 2.07
C SER A 34 16.34 0.72 3.50
N GLU A 35 15.90 1.45 4.52
CA GLU A 35 16.15 1.13 5.92
C GLU A 35 14.93 1.33 6.83
N GLY A 36 14.92 0.65 7.98
CA GLY A 36 13.79 0.71 8.92
C GLY A 36 13.54 2.09 9.53
N GLY A 37 14.57 2.95 9.62
CA GLY A 37 14.46 4.31 10.14
C GLY A 37 13.66 5.27 9.27
N GLU A 38 13.41 4.91 8.02
CA GLU A 38 12.64 5.72 7.06
C GLU A 38 11.13 5.58 7.25
N VAL A 39 10.68 4.61 8.03
CA VAL A 39 9.27 4.42 8.38
C VAL A 39 8.99 4.98 9.76
N GLN A 40 8.14 6.00 9.83
CA GLN A 40 7.68 6.57 11.10
C GLN A 40 6.63 5.69 11.78
N SER A 41 5.65 5.20 11.01
CA SER A 41 4.59 4.36 11.54
C SER A 41 3.88 3.56 10.44
N ILE A 42 3.41 2.37 10.79
CA ILE A 42 2.50 1.57 9.99
C ILE A 42 1.26 1.30 10.83
N VAL A 43 0.08 1.70 10.34
CA VAL A 43 -1.18 1.57 11.09
C VAL A 43 -2.26 1.01 10.20
N TYR A 44 -3.18 0.23 10.78
CA TYR A 44 -4.46 0.01 10.10
C TYR A 44 -5.24 1.33 10.09
N CYS A 45 -5.64 1.78 8.91
CA CYS A 45 -6.69 2.79 8.87
C CYS A 45 -7.96 2.16 9.41
N ALA A 46 -8.61 2.84 10.35
CA ALA A 46 -10.01 2.56 10.65
C ALA A 46 -10.82 2.93 9.40
N GLY A 47 -10.94 1.99 8.47
CA GLY A 47 -11.84 2.10 7.34
C GLY A 47 -13.24 2.00 7.91
N ALA A 48 -13.84 3.14 8.25
CA ALA A 48 -15.26 3.18 8.55
C ALA A 48 -16.00 2.71 7.29
N THR A 49 -16.43 1.45 7.28
CA THR A 49 -17.53 1.06 6.41
C THR A 49 -18.78 1.86 6.82
N ALA A 50 -19.83 1.86 6.01
CA ALA A 50 -21.09 2.52 6.36
C ALA A 50 -21.64 2.10 7.74
N ASP A 51 -21.23 0.92 8.23
CA ASP A 51 -21.59 0.33 9.52
C ASP A 51 -20.58 0.59 10.65
N GLY A 52 -19.53 1.40 10.41
CA GLY A 52 -18.52 1.74 11.43
C GLY A 52 -17.55 0.61 11.79
N VAL A 53 -17.52 -0.47 11.00
CA VAL A 53 -16.68 -1.64 11.25
C VAL A 53 -15.36 -1.49 10.52
N ASN A 54 -14.25 -1.57 11.26
CA ASN A 54 -12.93 -1.64 10.65
C ASN A 54 -12.76 -2.99 9.95
N THR A 55 -12.56 -2.95 8.64
CA THR A 55 -12.35 -4.16 7.83
C THR A 55 -10.92 -4.67 7.90
N TYR A 56 -10.01 -3.93 8.57
CA TYR A 56 -8.58 -4.23 8.65
C TYR A 56 -7.93 -4.42 7.27
N ASN A 57 -8.54 -3.88 6.22
CA ASN A 57 -8.09 -4.08 4.84
C ASN A 57 -7.18 -2.98 4.33
N VAL A 58 -7.03 -1.90 5.09
CA VAL A 58 -6.25 -0.71 4.72
C VAL A 58 -5.13 -0.51 5.72
N VAL A 59 -3.90 -0.48 5.23
CA VAL A 59 -2.71 -0.14 6.00
C VAL A 59 -2.15 1.17 5.47
N ASP A 60 -1.93 2.14 6.35
CA ASP A 60 -1.28 3.40 6.03
C ASP A 60 0.14 3.42 6.61
N VAL A 61 1.10 3.70 5.73
CA VAL A 61 2.51 3.87 6.09
C VAL A 61 2.84 5.35 6.06
N LYS A 62 3.38 5.85 7.17
CA LYS A 62 3.97 7.19 7.25
C LYS A 62 5.47 7.08 7.23
N LEU A 63 6.10 7.88 6.36
CA LEU A 63 7.55 7.97 6.29
C LEU A 63 8.08 8.97 7.31
N ALA A 64 9.34 8.79 7.70
CA ALA A 64 10.07 9.74 8.52
C ALA A 64 10.23 11.09 7.79
N PRO A 65 10.29 12.21 8.54
CA PRO A 65 10.54 13.51 7.94
C PRO A 65 11.88 13.53 7.20
N GLY A 66 11.90 14.06 5.98
CA GLY A 66 13.09 14.16 5.14
C GLY A 66 13.28 13.00 4.15
N VAL A 67 12.51 11.92 4.28
CA VAL A 67 12.49 10.85 3.26
C VAL A 67 11.80 11.38 2.01
N GLN A 68 12.54 11.39 0.89
CA GLN A 68 11.99 11.74 -0.41
C GLN A 68 11.02 10.65 -0.82
N VAL A 69 9.72 10.96 -0.82
CA VAL A 69 8.75 10.10 -1.50
C VAL A 69 9.10 10.19 -2.99
N PRO A 70 9.46 9.08 -3.67
CA PRO A 70 9.67 9.12 -5.10
C PRO A 70 8.42 9.72 -5.78
N ASP A 71 8.57 10.36 -6.93
CA ASP A 71 7.42 10.84 -7.71
C ASP A 71 6.68 9.63 -8.31
N ILE A 72 6.02 8.89 -7.42
CA ILE A 72 4.98 7.94 -7.71
C ILE A 72 3.80 8.78 -8.13
N THR A 73 3.80 9.22 -9.40
CA THR A 73 2.56 9.56 -10.09
C THR A 73 1.69 8.30 -10.04
N LEU A 74 0.85 8.28 -9.02
CA LEU A 74 -0.07 7.24 -8.55
C LEU A 74 -1.21 6.96 -9.56
N GLU A 75 -0.91 7.01 -10.86
CA GLU A 75 -1.78 6.49 -11.92
C GLU A 75 -1.47 4.99 -12.18
N ARG A 76 -0.38 4.50 -11.60
CA ARG A 76 0.00 3.08 -11.61
C ARG A 76 -0.44 2.43 -10.30
N ASN A 77 -1.74 2.20 -10.14
CA ASN A 77 -2.24 1.27 -9.13
C ASN A 77 -1.60 -0.10 -9.39
N VAL A 78 -0.61 -0.49 -8.59
CA VAL A 78 0.06 -1.78 -8.71
C VAL A 78 -0.90 -2.84 -8.17
N TYR A 79 -1.57 -3.53 -9.08
CA TYR A 79 -2.34 -4.72 -8.79
C TYR A 79 -1.39 -5.92 -8.80
N THR A 80 -0.99 -6.37 -7.62
CA THR A 80 -0.28 -7.65 -7.48
C THR A 80 -1.31 -8.77 -7.61
N THR A 81 -1.43 -9.33 -8.81
CA THR A 81 -2.20 -10.55 -9.06
C THR A 81 -1.32 -11.78 -8.82
N SER A 82 -1.91 -12.86 -8.32
CA SER A 82 -1.23 -14.11 -8.01
C SER A 82 -0.68 -14.80 -9.28
N SER A 83 0.64 -14.94 -9.35
CA SER A 83 1.51 -15.99 -9.95
C SER A 83 1.17 -16.77 -11.24
N CYS A 84 0.15 -16.44 -12.02
CA CYS A 84 0.03 -16.93 -13.40
C CYS A 84 0.26 -15.74 -14.33
N GLY A 85 1.48 -15.62 -14.89
CA GLY A 85 1.92 -14.49 -15.70
C GLY A 85 1.09 -14.23 -16.97
N LEU A 86 -0.11 -13.69 -16.80
CA LEU A 86 -1.03 -13.32 -17.86
C LEU A 86 -1.63 -11.94 -17.52
N CYS A 87 -1.01 -10.91 -18.09
CA CYS A 87 -1.62 -9.63 -18.48
C CYS A 87 -2.50 -8.90 -17.45
N GLY A 88 -2.05 -7.72 -16.98
CA GLY A 88 -2.93 -6.85 -16.19
C GLY A 88 -2.38 -5.48 -15.86
N LYS A 89 -1.76 -4.78 -16.83
CA LYS A 89 -1.69 -3.31 -16.71
C LYS A 89 -3.10 -2.77 -16.95
N ALA A 90 -3.64 -2.16 -15.91
CA ALA A 90 -4.77 -1.23 -15.93
C ALA A 90 -6.04 -1.70 -16.64
N SER A 91 -7.01 -2.15 -15.85
CA SER A 91 -8.40 -1.78 -16.06
C SER A 91 -9.05 -1.65 -14.69
N LEU A 92 -9.52 -0.44 -14.35
CA LEU A 92 -10.87 -0.17 -13.85
C LEU A 92 -10.97 1.22 -13.19
N ASP A 93 -11.93 1.99 -13.72
CA ASP A 93 -12.62 3.16 -13.17
C ASP A 93 -11.93 4.53 -13.15
N ALA A 94 -11.91 5.16 -14.35
CA ALA A 94 -12.27 6.57 -14.45
C ALA A 94 -13.79 6.63 -14.73
N VAL A 95 -14.56 6.93 -13.69
CA VAL A 95 -15.89 7.53 -13.83
C VAL A 95 -15.81 8.99 -13.46
#